data_AF-A0A8C5VDG3-F1
#
_entry.id   AF-A0A8C5VDG3-F1
#
_cell.length_a   1.000
_cell.length_b   1.000
_cell.length_c   1.000
_cell.angle_alpha   90.00
_cell.angle_beta   90.00
_cell.angle_gamma   90.00
#
_symmetry.space_group_name_H-M   'P 1'
#
loop_
_entity.id
_entity.type
_entity.pdbx_description
1 polymer ?
#
loop_
_entity_poly.entity_id
_entity_poly.type
_entity_poly.pdbx_seq_one_letter_code
_entity_poly.pdbx_strand_id
1 'polypeptide(L)'
;TKSHSVAQGEDKDDLEVFGMMDMNSFSPMMPTSPLSMINQIKFEDEPDLKDLFITVDEPESHVTTIETFITYRIITKTSLRRRNQDFLGKLEEAHPTLIIPPLPEKFIVKGMALQKFLNRIADHPTLTFNEDFKVFLTAQAWELWSHKKQGPVLLSRMGQTVRAVASSMRGVKNRPEEFMKMNNFIEIFSQKINLIDKISQRIYKEEREYLDEMKEYGPIYILWSASEDLVDTLRNVASCIDRCCKATEKWMSGLSEALLPVVHEYVLYSEMLMSVMKRRDQIQAELDSKVEALTYKKADTDLLTEETGKLEDKVECANNALKADWERWKQNMQNDINSAFTDMAEENIHYYEQCLATWESFLTSQTDLQLEEASDDKA
;
A
#
# COMPACT_ATOMS: atom_id res chain seq x y z
N THR A 1 1.06 25.44 -52.72
CA THR A 1 1.84 25.82 -51.52
C THR A 1 0.85 26.19 -50.44
N LYS A 2 1.06 25.69 -49.22
CA LYS A 2 0.18 25.76 -48.04
C LYS A 2 -0.24 27.17 -47.63
N SER A 3 -1.45 27.29 -47.08
CA SER A 3 -1.84 28.01 -45.84
C SER A 3 -3.38 27.96 -45.71
N HIS A 4 -4.01 27.21 -44.79
CA HIS A 4 -4.32 27.56 -43.37
C HIS A 4 -4.82 29.00 -43.24
N SER A 5 -5.92 29.38 -42.59
CA SER A 5 -6.90 28.82 -41.62
C SER A 5 -7.78 30.06 -41.28
N VAL A 6 -9.07 30.08 -40.97
CA VAL A 6 -9.84 29.59 -39.82
C VAL A 6 -11.28 30.09 -40.10
N ALA A 7 -12.30 29.28 -39.83
CA ALA A 7 -13.64 29.81 -39.57
C ALA A 7 -14.33 28.93 -38.53
N GLN A 8 -14.83 29.58 -37.48
CA GLN A 8 -15.68 29.02 -36.43
C GLN A 8 -17.02 28.56 -37.01
N GLY A 9 -17.55 27.47 -36.47
CA GLY A 9 -18.93 27.02 -36.66
C GLY A 9 -19.36 26.27 -35.42
N GLU A 10 -20.23 26.90 -34.64
CA GLU A 10 -21.04 26.26 -33.61
C GLU A 10 -22.04 25.32 -34.29
N ASP A 11 -22.29 24.15 -33.72
CA ASP A 11 -23.60 23.49 -33.79
C ASP A 11 -23.78 22.54 -32.60
N LYS A 12 -25.03 22.54 -32.14
CA LYS A 12 -25.58 22.00 -30.89
C LYS A 12 -26.11 20.57 -31.08
N ASP A 13 -26.70 20.05 -30.00
CA ASP A 13 -27.61 18.87 -29.90
C ASP A 13 -26.90 17.61 -29.35
N ASP A 14 -27.31 16.91 -28.29
CA ASP A 14 -28.53 16.90 -27.46
C ASP A 14 -28.20 16.36 -26.05
N LEU A 15 -28.81 16.93 -25.00
CA LEU A 15 -28.80 16.42 -23.63
C LEU A 15 -30.25 16.23 -23.17
N GLU A 16 -30.73 14.98 -23.12
CA GLU A 16 -32.07 14.66 -22.63
C GLU A 16 -32.16 14.82 -21.11
N VAL A 17 -33.02 15.76 -20.69
CA VAL A 17 -33.44 16.01 -19.31
C VAL A 17 -34.73 15.25 -19.06
N PHE A 18 -34.71 14.26 -18.16
CA PHE A 18 -35.92 13.64 -17.63
C PHE A 18 -36.53 14.53 -16.53
N GLY A 19 -37.75 15.01 -16.79
CA GLY A 19 -38.46 15.97 -15.96
C GLY A 19 -39.07 15.39 -14.67
N MET A 20 -39.06 16.21 -13.62
CA MET A 20 -39.90 16.07 -12.43
C MET A 20 -41.32 16.59 -12.72
N MET A 21 -42.33 15.87 -12.23
CA MET A 21 -43.67 16.40 -11.98
C MET A 21 -44.10 16.05 -10.55
N ASP A 22 -44.50 17.07 -9.81
CA ASP A 22 -45.06 17.04 -8.46
C ASP A 22 -46.48 16.44 -8.43
N MET A 23 -46.85 15.77 -7.33
CA MET A 23 -48.03 16.17 -6.51
C MET A 23 -48.25 15.25 -5.29
N ASN A 24 -48.51 15.91 -4.17
CA ASN A 24 -48.78 15.41 -2.82
C ASN A 24 -49.98 14.45 -2.70
N SER A 25 -49.87 13.47 -1.79
CA SER A 25 -51.00 13.06 -0.94
C SER A 25 -50.51 12.69 0.47
N PHE A 26 -51.00 13.41 1.47
CA PHE A 26 -50.77 13.14 2.90
C PHE A 26 -51.70 12.01 3.40
N SER A 27 -51.14 11.05 4.14
CA SER A 27 -51.80 10.40 5.29
C SER A 27 -50.77 9.70 6.19
N PRO A 28 -50.95 9.67 7.54
CA PRO A 28 -49.90 9.31 8.49
C PRO A 28 -50.03 7.84 8.92
N MET A 29 -49.01 7.02 8.65
CA MET A 29 -48.84 5.71 9.29
C MET A 29 -47.38 5.47 9.68
N MET A 30 -47.21 5.05 10.93
CA MET A 30 -45.96 4.77 11.65
C MET A 30 -45.00 3.86 10.86
N PRO A 31 -43.67 4.07 10.93
CA PRO A 31 -42.72 3.12 10.37
C PRO A 31 -42.57 1.91 11.30
N THR A 32 -43.25 0.81 11.00
CA THR A 32 -42.87 -0.52 11.51
C THR A 32 -41.71 -1.05 10.70
N SER A 33 -40.53 -1.14 11.31
CA SER A 33 -39.32 -1.75 10.74
C SER A 33 -39.57 -3.19 10.27
N PRO A 34 -39.31 -3.56 9.01
CA PRO A 34 -39.33 -4.95 8.58
C PRO A 34 -37.93 -5.55 8.76
N LEU A 35 -37.52 -5.75 10.01
CA LEU A 35 -36.34 -6.55 10.36
C LEU A 35 -36.77 -7.68 11.29
N SER A 36 -37.58 -8.60 10.77
CA SER A 36 -37.82 -9.90 11.39
C SER A 36 -38.36 -10.82 10.31
N MET A 37 -37.75 -12.00 10.18
CA MET A 37 -38.05 -13.08 9.21
C MET A 37 -37.16 -13.16 7.97
N ILE A 38 -35.84 -13.08 8.16
CA ILE A 38 -34.92 -13.87 7.32
C ILE A 38 -34.22 -14.87 8.24
N ASN A 39 -34.58 -16.14 8.09
CA ASN A 39 -33.75 -17.27 8.48
C ASN A 39 -32.53 -17.26 7.55
N GLN A 40 -31.59 -16.34 7.79
CA GLN A 40 -30.22 -16.52 7.35
C GLN A 40 -29.63 -17.56 8.29
N ILE A 41 -29.51 -18.78 7.78
CA ILE A 41 -28.53 -19.73 8.26
C ILE A 41 -27.20 -18.98 8.19
N LYS A 42 -26.76 -18.42 9.32
CA LYS A 42 -25.37 -18.04 9.50
C LYS A 42 -24.60 -19.34 9.31
N PHE A 43 -23.93 -19.47 8.18
CA PHE A 43 -22.67 -20.20 8.21
C PHE A 43 -21.87 -19.48 9.28
N GLU A 44 -21.72 -20.11 10.44
CA GLU A 44 -20.69 -19.72 11.39
C GLU A 44 -19.40 -19.69 10.55
N ASP A 45 -18.84 -18.48 10.40
CA ASP A 45 -17.49 -18.34 9.91
C ASP A 45 -16.63 -19.33 10.72
N GLU A 46 -15.97 -20.26 10.02
CA GLU A 46 -14.98 -21.11 10.69
C GLU A 46 -14.07 -20.20 11.51
N PRO A 47 -13.78 -20.56 12.78
CA PRO A 47 -12.88 -19.75 13.58
C PRO A 47 -11.57 -19.61 12.80
N ASP A 48 -11.13 -18.37 12.58
CA ASP A 48 -9.86 -18.02 11.95
C ASP A 48 -8.78 -18.97 12.50
N LEU A 49 -8.40 -20.00 11.72
CA LEU A 49 -7.43 -21.03 12.10
C LEU A 49 -6.00 -20.44 12.03
N LYS A 50 -5.80 -19.28 12.64
CA LYS A 50 -4.48 -18.65 12.77
C LYS A 50 -3.72 -19.32 13.92
N ASP A 51 -2.79 -20.19 13.55
CA ASP A 51 -1.89 -20.87 14.50
C ASP A 51 -0.77 -19.94 15.04
N LEU A 52 -0.49 -18.82 14.36
CA LEU A 52 0.62 -17.89 14.66
C LEU A 52 0.11 -16.45 14.83
N PHE A 53 0.16 -15.95 16.06
CA PHE A 53 -0.03 -14.53 16.37
C PHE A 53 1.33 -13.88 16.55
N ILE A 54 1.60 -12.85 15.76
CA ILE A 54 2.83 -12.06 15.81
C ILE A 54 2.46 -10.64 16.22
N THR A 55 3.20 -10.06 17.17
CA THR A 55 3.12 -8.63 17.50
C THR A 55 4.52 -8.03 17.43
N VAL A 56 4.67 -6.84 16.88
CA VAL A 56 5.93 -6.12 16.69
C VAL A 56 5.85 -4.78 17.38
N ASP A 57 6.74 -4.55 18.33
CA ASP A 57 6.78 -3.33 19.12
C ASP A 57 8.23 -2.92 19.49
N GLU A 58 8.36 -1.82 20.22
CA GLU A 58 9.62 -1.25 20.75
C GLU A 58 10.79 -1.18 19.75
N PRO A 59 10.73 -0.25 18.77
CA PRO A 59 11.88 0.02 17.92
C PRO A 59 13.05 0.58 18.73
N GLU A 60 14.21 -0.09 18.68
CA GLU A 60 15.48 0.40 19.24
C GLU A 60 16.50 0.65 18.13
N SER A 61 17.07 1.85 18.11
CA SER A 61 18.17 2.21 17.21
C SER A 61 19.51 1.84 17.83
N HIS A 62 20.30 1.05 17.11
CA HIS A 62 21.66 0.66 17.48
C HIS A 62 22.65 1.38 16.56
N VAL A 63 23.59 2.12 17.16
CA VAL A 63 24.69 2.76 16.44
C VAL A 63 25.96 2.02 16.79
N THR A 64 26.57 1.38 15.79
CA THR A 64 27.91 0.78 15.90
C THR A 64 28.92 1.66 15.16
N THR A 65 30.22 1.41 15.35
CA THR A 65 31.30 2.10 14.63
C THR A 65 31.24 1.93 13.10
N ILE A 66 30.45 0.98 12.60
CA ILE A 66 30.42 0.58 11.18
C ILE A 66 29.04 0.81 10.56
N GLU A 67 27.96 0.67 11.32
CA GLU A 67 26.60 0.84 10.81
C GLU A 67 25.58 1.24 11.90
N THR A 68 24.52 1.91 11.45
CA THR A 68 23.31 2.20 12.24
C THR A 68 22.18 1.29 11.76
N PHE A 69 21.58 0.50 12.67
CA PHE A 69 20.46 -0.40 12.37
C PHE A 69 19.40 -0.35 13.48
N ILE A 70 18.15 -0.72 13.16
CA ILE A 70 17.04 -0.73 14.11
C ILE A 70 16.59 -2.18 14.36
N THR A 71 16.36 -2.53 15.63
CA THR A 71 15.78 -3.80 16.05
C THR A 71 14.38 -3.59 16.59
N TYR A 72 13.50 -4.58 16.41
CA TYR A 72 12.14 -4.59 16.96
C TYR A 72 11.98 -5.81 17.85
N ARG A 73 11.14 -5.67 18.87
CA ARG A 73 10.68 -6.80 19.65
C ARG A 73 9.55 -7.49 18.89
N ILE A 74 9.70 -8.79 18.68
CA ILE A 74 8.71 -9.66 18.05
C ILE A 74 8.17 -10.56 19.16
N ILE A 75 6.88 -10.44 19.45
CA ILE A 75 6.16 -11.23 20.43
C ILE A 75 5.36 -12.28 19.68
N THR A 76 5.64 -13.54 19.96
CA THR A 76 4.80 -14.69 19.57
C THR A 76 4.41 -15.44 20.85
N LYS A 77 4.89 -16.68 21.05
CA LYS A 77 4.94 -17.34 22.38
C LYS A 77 6.21 -16.97 23.16
N THR A 78 7.20 -16.38 22.51
CA THR A 78 8.44 -15.86 23.12
C THR A 78 8.72 -14.46 22.56
N SER A 79 9.48 -13.64 23.31
CA SER A 79 9.79 -12.26 22.95
C SER A 79 11.26 -12.14 22.52
N LEU A 80 11.52 -11.71 21.28
CA LEU A 80 12.87 -11.67 20.68
C LEU A 80 13.13 -10.37 19.89
N ARG A 81 14.40 -9.91 19.83
CA ARG A 81 14.83 -8.74 19.03
C ARG A 81 15.55 -9.14 17.73
N ARG A 82 15.22 -8.53 16.57
CA ARG A 82 15.71 -8.98 15.24
C ARG A 82 16.08 -7.89 14.23
N ARG A 83 16.94 -8.24 13.25
CA ARG A 83 17.25 -7.52 11.99
C ARG A 83 16.72 -8.34 10.81
N ASN A 84 16.01 -7.69 9.87
CA ASN A 84 15.14 -8.41 8.92
C ASN A 84 15.74 -8.66 7.52
N GLN A 85 16.78 -7.91 7.11
CA GLN A 85 17.31 -7.99 5.75
C GLN A 85 17.92 -9.37 5.40
N ASP A 86 18.64 -9.99 6.33
CA ASP A 86 19.29 -11.30 6.10
C ASP A 86 18.26 -12.43 5.96
N PHE A 87 17.06 -12.28 6.52
CA PHE A 87 15.97 -13.26 6.44
C PHE A 87 15.24 -13.22 5.09
N LEU A 88 14.94 -12.02 4.58
CA LEU A 88 14.20 -11.85 3.32
C LEU A 88 14.92 -12.52 2.14
N GLY A 89 16.24 -12.33 2.02
CA GLY A 89 17.03 -12.90 0.94
C GLY A 89 16.99 -14.43 0.91
N LYS A 90 16.99 -15.08 2.09
CA LYS A 90 16.87 -16.54 2.18
C LYS A 90 15.48 -17.03 1.80
N LEU A 91 14.44 -16.27 2.17
CA LEU A 91 13.06 -16.62 1.83
C LEU A 91 12.83 -16.56 0.32
N GLU A 92 13.39 -15.55 -0.35
CA GLU A 92 13.35 -15.43 -1.81
C GLU A 92 14.14 -16.52 -2.53
N GLU A 93 15.29 -16.92 -1.97
CA GLU A 93 16.09 -18.03 -2.52
C GLU A 93 15.38 -19.38 -2.36
N ALA A 94 14.69 -19.60 -1.23
CA ALA A 94 13.92 -20.82 -0.97
C ALA A 94 12.63 -20.90 -1.80
N HIS A 95 12.01 -19.75 -2.10
CA HIS A 95 10.72 -19.67 -2.79
C HIS A 95 10.74 -18.66 -3.95
N PRO A 96 11.44 -18.97 -5.06
CA PRO A 96 11.71 -18.01 -6.13
C PRO A 96 10.47 -17.55 -6.91
N THR A 97 9.35 -18.27 -6.81
CA THR A 97 8.11 -17.98 -7.54
C THR A 97 6.94 -17.62 -6.65
N LEU A 98 7.17 -17.41 -5.35
CA LEU A 98 6.17 -16.83 -4.43
C LEU A 98 6.35 -15.31 -4.34
N ILE A 99 5.24 -14.61 -4.16
CA ILE A 99 5.14 -13.16 -4.00
C ILE A 99 5.39 -12.82 -2.54
N ILE A 100 6.66 -12.59 -2.22
CA ILE A 100 7.08 -12.28 -0.85
C ILE A 100 6.80 -10.79 -0.57
N PRO A 101 6.10 -10.44 0.53
CA PRO A 101 5.91 -9.06 0.95
C PRO A 101 7.23 -8.27 0.99
N PRO A 102 7.28 -7.04 0.44
CA PRO A 102 8.48 -6.22 0.50
C PRO A 102 8.75 -5.77 1.95
N LEU A 103 10.02 -5.58 2.30
CA LEU A 103 10.37 -4.96 3.59
C LEU A 103 10.17 -3.44 3.51
N PRO A 104 9.69 -2.80 4.60
CA PRO A 104 9.64 -1.35 4.66
C PRO A 104 11.04 -0.74 4.52
N GLU A 105 11.17 0.24 3.62
CA GLU A 105 12.37 1.04 3.49
C GLU A 105 12.60 1.94 4.71
N LYS A 106 13.80 2.56 4.79
CA LYS A 106 14.32 3.25 5.97
C LYS A 106 13.45 4.38 6.54
N PHE A 107 12.39 4.81 5.85
CA PHE A 107 11.62 6.03 6.14
C PHE A 107 10.14 5.81 6.50
N ILE A 108 9.63 4.57 6.48
CA ILE A 108 8.21 4.27 6.73
C ILE A 108 8.02 3.83 8.18
N VAL A 109 6.87 4.11 8.80
CA VAL A 109 6.47 3.73 10.17
C VAL A 109 6.81 2.26 10.43
N LYS A 110 7.97 2.09 11.04
CA LYS A 110 8.84 0.93 10.83
C LYS A 110 8.35 -0.32 11.57
N GLY A 111 7.66 -0.09 12.70
CA GLY A 111 7.01 -1.13 13.49
C GLY A 111 5.74 -1.68 12.82
N MET A 112 4.85 -0.81 12.34
CA MET A 112 3.59 -1.21 11.70
C MET A 112 3.82 -1.95 10.39
N ALA A 113 4.75 -1.47 9.57
CA ALA A 113 5.06 -2.14 8.31
C ALA A 113 5.76 -3.50 8.54
N LEU A 114 6.60 -3.63 9.58
CA LEU A 114 7.18 -4.92 9.95
C LEU A 114 6.14 -5.89 10.53
N GLN A 115 5.24 -5.40 11.37
CA GLN A 115 4.08 -6.13 11.87
C GLN A 115 3.28 -6.73 10.71
N LYS A 116 2.93 -5.88 9.73
CA LYS A 116 2.17 -6.28 8.54
C LYS A 116 2.94 -7.30 7.69
N PHE A 117 4.23 -7.08 7.47
CA PHE A 117 5.12 -8.02 6.79
C PHE A 117 5.08 -9.40 7.45
N LEU A 118 5.38 -9.48 8.76
CA LEU A 118 5.45 -10.76 9.46
C LEU A 118 4.10 -11.47 9.51
N ASN A 119 3.01 -10.72 9.73
CA ASN A 119 1.66 -11.28 9.67
C ASN A 119 1.35 -11.86 8.28
N ARG A 120 1.71 -11.18 7.20
CA ARG A 120 1.49 -11.71 5.84
C ARG A 120 2.30 -12.96 5.53
N ILE A 121 3.50 -13.11 6.11
CA ILE A 121 4.28 -14.34 6.03
C ILE A 121 3.63 -15.46 6.84
N ALA A 122 3.19 -15.17 8.07
CA ALA A 122 2.51 -16.13 8.94
C ALA A 122 1.16 -16.61 8.36
N ASP A 123 0.44 -15.71 7.69
CA ASP A 123 -0.84 -15.98 7.02
C ASP A 123 -0.66 -16.65 5.64
N HIS A 124 0.58 -16.88 5.18
CA HIS A 124 0.83 -17.51 3.89
C HIS A 124 0.94 -19.03 4.07
N PRO A 125 0.15 -19.85 3.33
CA PRO A 125 0.06 -21.30 3.53
C PRO A 125 1.40 -22.03 3.35
N THR A 126 2.28 -21.56 2.45
CA THR A 126 3.64 -22.10 2.29
C THR A 126 4.68 -21.40 3.18
N LEU A 127 4.77 -20.06 3.19
CA LEU A 127 5.86 -19.34 3.84
C LEU A 127 5.84 -19.49 5.37
N THR A 128 4.66 -19.70 5.98
CA THR A 128 4.52 -19.89 7.43
C THR A 128 5.29 -21.13 7.94
N PHE A 129 5.46 -22.15 7.10
CA PHE A 129 6.21 -23.36 7.43
C PHE A 129 7.69 -23.30 7.07
N ASN A 130 8.17 -22.19 6.52
CA ASN A 130 9.57 -22.04 6.12
C ASN A 130 10.50 -22.14 7.35
N GLU A 131 11.55 -22.96 7.25
CA GLU A 131 12.46 -23.21 8.39
C GLU A 131 13.27 -21.96 8.77
N ASP A 132 13.72 -21.16 7.81
CA ASP A 132 14.38 -19.89 8.12
C ASP A 132 13.40 -18.92 8.81
N PHE A 133 12.09 -18.96 8.48
CA PHE A 133 11.08 -18.15 9.17
C PHE A 133 10.87 -18.61 10.60
N LYS A 134 10.78 -19.92 10.84
CA LYS A 134 10.70 -20.49 12.20
C LYS A 134 11.93 -20.15 13.02
N VAL A 135 13.14 -20.33 12.46
CA VAL A 135 14.41 -19.96 13.11
C VAL A 135 14.43 -18.46 13.40
N PHE A 136 14.00 -17.63 12.45
CA PHE A 136 13.86 -16.19 12.64
C PHE A 136 12.88 -15.85 13.77
N LEU A 137 11.79 -16.60 13.96
CA LEU A 137 10.84 -16.36 15.04
C LEU A 137 11.24 -16.97 16.40
N THR A 138 12.17 -17.94 16.45
CA THR A 138 12.40 -18.76 17.67
C THR A 138 13.84 -18.78 18.19
N ALA A 139 14.86 -18.62 17.33
CA ALA A 139 16.26 -18.81 17.73
C ALA A 139 16.77 -17.70 18.67
N GLN A 140 17.62 -17.99 19.64
CA GLN A 140 18.23 -16.92 20.44
C GLN A 140 19.25 -16.11 19.62
N ALA A 141 19.53 -14.86 20.01
CA ALA A 141 20.34 -13.93 19.22
C ALA A 141 21.73 -14.46 18.83
N TRP A 142 22.32 -15.37 19.63
CA TRP A 142 23.63 -16.00 19.37
C TRP A 142 23.56 -17.20 18.40
N GLU A 143 22.42 -17.88 18.27
CA GLU A 143 22.21 -19.04 17.38
C GLU A 143 22.08 -18.64 15.90
N LEU A 144 21.65 -17.39 15.63
CA LEU A 144 21.60 -16.81 14.29
C LEU A 144 23.00 -16.59 13.67
N TRP A 145 24.02 -16.32 14.49
CA TRP A 145 25.40 -16.12 14.02
C TRP A 145 26.04 -17.42 13.53
N SER A 146 25.64 -18.56 14.11
CA SER A 146 26.03 -19.89 13.63
C SER A 146 25.38 -20.24 12.29
N HIS A 147 24.10 -19.91 12.08
CA HIS A 147 23.43 -20.10 10.79
C HIS A 147 23.97 -19.20 9.67
N LYS A 148 24.56 -18.04 10.01
CA LYS A 148 25.26 -17.16 9.06
C LYS A 148 26.54 -17.79 8.49
N LYS A 149 27.15 -18.74 9.19
CA LYS A 149 28.37 -19.44 8.74
C LYS A 149 28.11 -20.64 7.83
N GLN A 150 26.84 -20.95 7.52
CA GLN A 150 26.44 -22.07 6.65
C GLN A 150 25.84 -21.62 5.30
N GLY A 151 26.22 -20.44 4.80
CA GLY A 151 25.89 -20.03 3.44
C GLY A 151 26.83 -20.68 2.41
N PRO A 152 26.32 -21.21 1.28
CA PRO A 152 27.16 -21.73 0.20
C PRO A 152 28.16 -20.67 -0.30
N VAL A 153 29.39 -21.12 -0.49
CA VAL A 153 30.56 -20.35 -0.97
C VAL A 153 30.22 -19.55 -2.24
N LEU A 154 30.53 -18.25 -2.21
CA LEU A 154 30.37 -17.20 -3.25
C LEU A 154 30.82 -17.56 -4.69
N LEU A 155 31.45 -18.72 -4.91
CA LEU A 155 31.92 -19.17 -6.22
C LEU A 155 30.80 -19.77 -7.08
N SER A 156 29.71 -20.29 -6.50
CA SER A 156 28.58 -20.83 -7.29
C SER A 156 27.71 -19.73 -7.93
N ARG A 157 27.61 -18.56 -7.27
CA ARG A 157 26.77 -17.43 -7.69
C ARG A 157 27.24 -16.81 -9.00
N MET A 158 28.55 -16.65 -9.20
CA MET A 158 29.10 -16.01 -10.40
C MET A 158 28.81 -16.80 -11.69
N GLY A 159 28.88 -18.13 -11.63
CA GLY A 159 28.58 -19.01 -12.76
C GLY A 159 27.09 -19.10 -13.11
N GLN A 160 26.21 -18.96 -12.11
CA GLN A 160 24.76 -18.90 -12.30
C GLN A 160 24.32 -17.55 -12.86
N THR A 161 24.92 -16.43 -12.42
CA THR A 161 24.60 -15.08 -12.93
C THR A 161 24.93 -14.95 -14.42
N VAL A 162 26.09 -15.46 -14.87
CA VAL A 162 26.46 -15.41 -16.30
C VAL A 162 25.52 -16.28 -17.15
N ARG A 163 25.10 -17.44 -16.64
CA ARG A 163 24.12 -18.31 -17.30
C ARG A 163 22.73 -17.68 -17.37
N ALA A 164 22.27 -17.05 -16.29
CA ALA A 164 20.99 -16.34 -16.24
C ALA A 164 20.97 -15.11 -17.17
N VAL A 165 22.07 -14.37 -17.29
CA VAL A 165 22.17 -13.24 -18.24
C VAL A 165 22.15 -13.74 -19.69
N ALA A 166 22.84 -14.84 -20.01
CA ALA A 166 22.83 -15.44 -21.36
C ALA A 166 21.46 -16.05 -21.74
N SER A 167 20.72 -16.60 -20.77
CA SER A 167 19.35 -17.08 -20.95
C SER A 167 18.34 -15.92 -21.06
N SER A 168 18.53 -14.83 -20.31
CA SER A 168 17.67 -13.64 -20.36
C SER A 168 17.69 -12.92 -21.72
N MET A 169 18.76 -13.05 -22.51
CA MET A 169 18.83 -12.47 -23.87
C MET A 169 18.00 -13.25 -24.90
N ARG A 170 17.57 -14.48 -24.59
CA ARG A 170 16.81 -15.31 -25.53
C ARG A 170 15.29 -15.14 -25.43
N GLY A 171 14.78 -14.57 -24.34
CA GLY A 171 13.35 -14.44 -24.07
C GLY A 171 12.64 -15.79 -23.96
N VAL A 172 11.47 -15.82 -23.32
CA VAL A 172 10.60 -17.00 -23.40
C VAL A 172 9.93 -17.00 -24.77
N LYS A 173 10.20 -18.01 -25.61
CA LYS A 173 9.64 -18.09 -26.97
C LYS A 173 8.13 -18.30 -26.96
N ASN A 174 7.62 -19.05 -25.99
CA ASN A 174 6.22 -19.45 -25.89
C ASN A 174 5.68 -19.22 -24.47
N ARG A 175 5.47 -17.96 -24.07
CA ARG A 175 4.86 -17.66 -22.77
C ARG A 175 3.38 -18.08 -22.80
N PRO A 176 2.88 -18.89 -21.84
CA PRO A 176 1.46 -19.23 -21.83
C PRO A 176 0.58 -17.98 -21.64
N GLU A 177 -0.59 -17.98 -22.28
CA GLU A 177 -1.55 -16.86 -22.35
C GLU A 177 -1.85 -16.22 -20.99
N GLU A 178 -2.09 -17.04 -19.96
CA GLU A 178 -2.38 -16.59 -18.60
C GLU A 178 -1.25 -15.75 -18.00
N PHE A 179 0.00 -16.10 -18.28
CA PHE A 179 1.17 -15.37 -17.80
C PHE A 179 1.47 -14.13 -18.65
N MET A 180 1.06 -14.12 -19.93
CA MET A 180 1.07 -12.89 -20.73
C MET A 180 0.09 -11.86 -20.13
N LYS A 181 -1.11 -12.30 -19.75
CA LYS A 181 -2.11 -11.45 -19.07
C LYS A 181 -1.59 -10.93 -17.74
N MET A 182 -1.00 -11.80 -16.92
CA MET A 182 -0.39 -11.41 -15.64
C MET A 182 0.75 -10.40 -15.84
N ASN A 183 1.64 -10.61 -16.82
CA ASN A 183 2.72 -9.67 -17.10
C ASN A 183 2.20 -8.30 -17.54
N ASN A 184 1.20 -8.27 -18.43
CA ASN A 184 0.56 -7.02 -18.86
C ASN A 184 -0.08 -6.28 -17.67
N PHE A 185 -0.78 -7.01 -16.80
CA PHE A 185 -1.30 -6.43 -15.56
C PHE A 185 -0.19 -5.81 -14.72
N ILE A 186 0.93 -6.53 -14.50
CA ILE A 186 2.03 -6.03 -13.66
C ILE A 186 2.65 -4.75 -14.25
N GLU A 187 2.81 -4.67 -15.58
CA GLU A 187 3.31 -3.48 -16.25
C GLU A 187 2.38 -2.27 -16.05
N ILE A 188 1.07 -2.45 -16.26
CA ILE A 188 0.07 -1.40 -16.04
C ILE A 188 0.03 -1.02 -14.55
N PHE A 189 -0.03 -2.01 -13.66
CA PHE A 189 -0.08 -1.81 -12.23
C PHE A 189 1.13 -1.01 -11.75
N SER A 190 2.35 -1.40 -12.16
CA SER A 190 3.58 -0.69 -11.81
C SER A 190 3.53 0.77 -12.26
N GLN A 191 3.10 1.05 -13.49
CA GLN A 191 2.95 2.44 -13.97
C GLN A 191 1.94 3.23 -13.13
N LYS A 192 0.78 2.64 -12.82
CA LYS A 192 -0.30 3.31 -12.10
C LYS A 192 0.04 3.55 -10.64
N ILE A 193 0.58 2.56 -9.93
CA ILE A 193 0.92 2.71 -8.52
C ILE A 193 2.05 3.71 -8.31
N ASN A 194 3.06 3.74 -9.20
CA ASN A 194 4.11 4.75 -9.17
C ASN A 194 3.57 6.17 -9.45
N LEU A 195 2.57 6.30 -10.32
CA LEU A 195 1.92 7.59 -10.56
C LEU A 195 1.13 8.05 -9.33
N ILE A 196 0.38 7.14 -8.69
CA ILE A 196 -0.36 7.43 -7.47
C ILE A 196 0.60 7.85 -6.36
N ASP A 197 1.69 7.11 -6.14
CA ASP A 197 2.72 7.46 -5.14
C ASP A 197 3.27 8.88 -5.35
N LYS A 198 3.66 9.21 -6.60
CA LYS A 198 4.16 10.54 -6.94
C LYS A 198 3.13 11.64 -6.68
N ILE A 199 1.86 11.41 -7.01
CA ILE A 199 0.78 12.38 -6.79
C ILE A 199 0.52 12.55 -5.30
N SER A 200 0.42 11.46 -4.53
CA SER A 200 0.17 11.50 -3.09
C SER A 200 1.30 12.21 -2.34
N GLN A 201 2.56 11.95 -2.70
CA GLN A 201 3.71 12.67 -2.14
C GLN A 201 3.71 14.16 -2.50
N ARG A 202 3.30 14.50 -3.73
CA ARG A 202 3.18 15.89 -4.17
C ARG A 202 2.10 16.63 -3.39
N ILE A 203 0.90 16.04 -3.25
CA ILE A 203 -0.20 16.61 -2.45
C ILE A 203 0.29 16.87 -1.03
N TYR A 204 0.89 15.87 -0.39
CA TYR A 204 1.42 16.00 0.96
C TYR A 204 2.42 17.15 1.11
N LYS A 205 3.31 17.33 0.13
CA LYS A 205 4.27 18.43 0.10
C LYS A 205 3.59 19.80 -0.08
N GLU A 206 2.71 19.93 -1.06
CA GLU A 206 2.01 21.18 -1.35
C GLU A 206 1.13 21.62 -0.17
N GLU A 207 0.45 20.68 0.48
CA GLU A 207 -0.36 20.94 1.68
C GLU A 207 0.48 21.34 2.89
N ARG A 208 1.70 20.80 3.01
CA ARG A 208 2.65 21.25 4.04
C ARG A 208 3.05 22.69 3.83
N GLU A 209 3.40 23.05 2.60
CA GLU A 209 3.77 24.42 2.21
C GLU A 209 2.60 25.38 2.45
N TYR A 210 1.37 24.97 2.10
CA TYR A 210 0.15 25.73 2.38
C TYR A 210 -0.10 25.94 3.89
N LEU A 211 0.06 24.88 4.70
CA LEU A 211 -0.07 24.97 6.15
C LEU A 211 0.95 25.93 6.77
N ASP A 212 2.20 25.89 6.30
CA ASP A 212 3.25 26.79 6.77
C ASP A 212 2.90 28.26 6.49
N GLU A 213 2.33 28.57 5.32
CA GLU A 213 1.82 29.90 4.99
C GLU A 213 0.59 30.27 5.85
N MET A 214 -0.35 29.35 6.05
CA MET A 214 -1.55 29.60 6.86
C MET A 214 -1.22 29.98 8.30
N LYS A 215 -0.15 29.42 8.87
CA LYS A 215 0.32 29.73 10.24
C LYS A 215 0.81 31.16 10.41
N GLU A 216 1.21 31.84 9.34
CA GLU A 216 1.64 33.24 9.39
C GLU A 216 0.46 34.20 9.61
N TYR A 217 -0.74 33.84 9.18
CA TYR A 217 -1.90 34.74 9.28
C TYR A 217 -2.38 34.96 10.72
N GLY A 218 -2.33 33.94 11.59
CA GLY A 218 -2.76 34.08 12.99
C GLY A 218 -2.06 35.24 13.72
N PRO A 219 -0.71 35.27 13.76
CA PRO A 219 0.06 36.38 14.30
C PRO A 219 -0.24 37.74 13.65
N ILE A 220 -0.47 37.78 12.33
CA ILE A 220 -0.82 39.03 11.61
C ILE A 220 -2.14 39.59 12.14
N TYR A 221 -3.18 38.77 12.27
CA TYR A 221 -4.47 39.20 12.81
C TYR A 221 -4.39 39.62 14.28
N ILE A 222 -3.55 38.97 15.09
CA ILE A 222 -3.30 39.38 16.49
C ILE A 222 -2.63 40.75 16.52
N LEU A 223 -1.59 40.98 15.70
CA LEU A 223 -0.91 42.26 15.64
C LEU A 223 -1.85 43.37 15.18
N TRP A 224 -2.66 43.10 14.15
CA TRP A 224 -3.65 44.04 13.64
C TRP A 224 -4.72 44.38 14.69
N SER A 225 -5.14 43.41 15.51
CA SER A 225 -6.09 43.65 16.60
C SER A 225 -5.60 44.68 17.62
N ALA A 226 -4.29 44.88 17.76
CA ALA A 226 -3.73 45.84 18.71
C ALA A 226 -3.82 47.30 18.24
N SER A 227 -4.18 47.55 16.98
CA SER A 227 -4.25 48.89 16.39
C SER A 227 -5.65 49.34 15.97
N GLU A 228 -6.68 48.53 16.22
CA GLU A 228 -8.06 48.75 15.74
C GLU A 228 -9.07 48.57 16.88
N ASP A 229 -10.26 49.16 16.73
CA ASP A 229 -11.36 49.01 17.71
C ASP A 229 -12.06 47.64 17.63
N LEU A 230 -11.76 46.84 16.60
CA LEU A 230 -12.32 45.49 16.36
C LEU A 230 -11.48 44.36 17.01
N VAL A 231 -10.91 44.63 18.19
CA VAL A 231 -9.91 43.78 18.84
C VAL A 231 -10.38 42.33 18.95
N ASP A 232 -11.57 42.11 19.53
CA ASP A 232 -12.08 40.77 19.79
C ASP A 232 -12.45 40.01 18.52
N THR A 233 -13.04 40.67 17.52
CA THR A 233 -13.32 40.07 16.22
C THR A 233 -12.05 39.60 15.52
N LEU A 234 -11.01 40.45 15.44
CA LEU A 234 -9.74 40.12 14.80
C LEU A 234 -8.99 39.00 15.54
N ARG A 235 -9.02 39.01 16.88
CA ARG A 235 -8.46 37.94 17.70
C ARG A 235 -9.21 36.62 17.52
N ASN A 236 -10.54 36.65 17.36
CA ASN A 236 -11.34 35.47 17.09
C ASN A 236 -11.07 34.91 15.68
N VAL A 237 -10.84 35.76 14.66
CA VAL A 237 -10.37 35.33 13.33
C VAL A 237 -9.03 34.60 13.45
N ALA A 238 -8.07 35.17 14.17
CA ALA A 238 -6.78 34.52 14.43
C ALA A 238 -6.95 33.14 15.09
N SER A 239 -7.87 33.03 16.07
CA SER A 239 -8.19 31.75 16.71
C SER A 239 -8.84 30.75 15.76
N CYS A 240 -9.66 31.19 14.80
CA CYS A 240 -10.26 30.31 13.80
C CYS A 240 -9.19 29.75 12.86
N ILE A 241 -8.25 30.59 12.43
CA ILE A 241 -7.12 30.19 11.60
C ILE A 241 -6.26 29.15 12.32
N ASP A 242 -5.91 29.37 13.59
CA ASP A 242 -5.13 28.41 14.40
C ASP A 242 -5.85 27.05 14.54
N ARG A 243 -7.17 27.07 14.74
CA ARG A 243 -7.99 25.84 14.79
C ARG A 243 -8.03 25.11 13.45
N CYS A 244 -8.13 25.83 12.33
CA CYS A 244 -8.04 25.25 10.99
C CYS A 244 -6.65 24.65 10.74
N CYS A 245 -5.56 25.35 11.12
CA CYS A 245 -4.20 24.84 11.01
C CYS A 245 -4.02 23.51 11.77
N LYS A 246 -4.54 23.42 13.00
CA LYS A 246 -4.53 22.17 13.78
C LYS A 246 -5.33 21.04 13.13
N ALA A 247 -6.47 21.37 12.49
CA ALA A 247 -7.25 20.39 11.74
C ALA A 247 -6.46 19.88 10.51
N THR A 248 -5.80 20.77 9.78
CA THR A 248 -4.92 20.43 8.65
C THR A 248 -3.75 19.57 9.11
N GLU A 249 -3.08 19.90 10.22
CA GLU A 249 -1.98 19.09 10.80
C GLU A 249 -2.43 17.66 11.12
N LYS A 250 -3.59 17.50 11.77
CA LYS A 250 -4.15 16.19 12.09
C LYS A 250 -4.44 15.37 10.83
N TRP A 251 -5.09 15.99 9.85
CA TRP A 251 -5.37 15.37 8.56
C TRP A 251 -4.09 14.94 7.82
N MET A 252 -3.08 15.82 7.78
CA MET A 252 -1.79 15.50 7.19
C MET A 252 -1.07 14.35 7.91
N SER A 253 -1.21 14.23 9.23
CA SER A 253 -0.69 13.09 9.99
C SER A 253 -1.30 11.78 9.51
N GLY A 254 -2.64 11.73 9.35
CA GLY A 254 -3.35 10.57 8.82
C GLY A 254 -2.90 10.19 7.40
N LEU A 255 -2.77 11.18 6.51
CA LEU A 255 -2.21 11.00 5.17
C LEU A 255 -0.80 10.36 5.21
N SER A 256 0.08 10.86 6.09
CA SER A 256 1.46 10.40 6.23
C SER A 256 1.60 9.01 6.88
N GLU A 257 0.69 8.64 7.77
CA GLU A 257 0.79 7.42 8.58
C GLU A 257 -0.02 6.26 7.99
N ALA A 258 -1.10 6.55 7.25
CA ALA A 258 -1.99 5.54 6.68
C ALA A 258 -1.79 5.38 5.16
N LEU A 259 -2.08 6.41 4.37
CA LEU A 259 -2.13 6.27 2.91
C LEU A 259 -0.74 6.16 2.27
N LEU A 260 0.18 7.10 2.55
CA LEU A 260 1.50 7.12 1.91
C LEU A 260 2.27 5.80 2.10
N PRO A 261 2.31 5.20 3.30
CA PRO A 261 2.95 3.90 3.51
C PRO A 261 2.33 2.78 2.68
N VAL A 262 1.00 2.71 2.57
CA VAL A 262 0.30 1.64 1.83
C VAL A 262 0.57 1.78 0.33
N VAL A 263 0.47 2.97 -0.23
CA VAL A 263 0.74 3.21 -1.65
C VAL A 263 2.18 2.84 -1.99
N HIS A 264 3.14 3.28 -1.16
CA HIS A 264 4.54 2.98 -1.38
C HIS A 264 4.86 1.49 -1.20
N GLU A 265 4.23 0.80 -0.26
CA GLU A 265 4.32 -0.66 -0.12
C GLU A 265 3.94 -1.36 -1.45
N TYR A 266 2.91 -0.88 -2.13
CA TYR A 266 2.48 -1.43 -3.42
C TYR A 266 3.37 -1.03 -4.61
N VAL A 267 4.13 0.06 -4.52
CA VAL A 267 5.25 0.34 -5.44
C VAL A 267 6.30 -0.76 -5.31
N LEU A 268 6.71 -1.10 -4.09
CA LEU A 268 7.69 -2.17 -3.83
C LEU A 268 7.17 -3.56 -4.26
N TYR A 269 5.87 -3.83 -4.06
CA TYR A 269 5.27 -5.05 -4.61
C TYR A 269 5.37 -5.10 -6.14
N SER A 270 5.22 -3.98 -6.84
CA SER A 270 5.33 -3.98 -8.30
C SER A 270 6.72 -4.47 -8.77
N GLU A 271 7.77 -4.12 -8.04
CA GLU A 271 9.13 -4.61 -8.31
C GLU A 271 9.31 -6.10 -7.99
N MET A 272 8.72 -6.55 -6.87
CA MET A 272 8.69 -7.97 -6.49
C MET A 272 7.97 -8.82 -7.54
N LEU A 273 6.80 -8.38 -8.02
CA LEU A 273 6.03 -9.08 -9.04
C LEU A 273 6.82 -9.23 -10.35
N MET A 274 7.48 -8.15 -10.79
CA MET A 274 8.37 -8.20 -11.96
C MET A 274 9.51 -9.21 -11.77
N SER A 275 10.10 -9.24 -10.57
CA SER A 275 11.17 -10.17 -10.22
C SER A 275 10.70 -11.63 -10.21
N VAL A 276 9.53 -11.90 -9.63
CA VAL A 276 8.89 -13.23 -9.62
C VAL A 276 8.56 -13.70 -11.03
N MET A 277 7.98 -12.85 -11.88
CA MET A 277 7.71 -13.18 -13.28
C MET A 277 8.98 -13.51 -14.04
N LYS A 278 10.05 -12.73 -13.83
CA LYS A 278 11.36 -12.98 -14.44
C LYS A 278 11.96 -14.31 -13.96
N ARG A 279 11.87 -14.63 -12.66
CA ARG A 279 12.35 -15.91 -12.11
C ARG A 279 11.57 -17.09 -12.71
N ARG A 280 10.25 -16.97 -12.84
CA ARG A 280 9.40 -17.97 -13.50
C ARG A 280 9.84 -18.18 -14.94
N ASP A 281 9.94 -17.11 -15.71
CA ASP A 281 10.33 -17.16 -17.12
C ASP A 281 11.72 -17.76 -17.34
N GLN A 282 12.65 -17.53 -16.41
CA GLN A 282 13.97 -18.17 -16.43
C GLN A 282 13.86 -19.70 -16.28
N ILE A 283 12.99 -20.21 -15.40
CA ILE A 283 12.76 -21.65 -15.24
C ILE A 283 12.15 -22.23 -16.53
N GLN A 284 11.20 -21.53 -17.16
CA GLN A 284 10.63 -21.95 -18.45
C GLN A 284 11.70 -21.98 -19.56
N ALA A 285 12.54 -20.95 -19.66
CA ALA A 285 13.59 -20.89 -20.67
C ALA A 285 14.64 -22.01 -20.50
N GLU A 286 14.91 -22.44 -19.27
CA GLU A 286 15.76 -23.59 -18.98
C GLU A 286 15.17 -24.90 -19.51
N LEU A 287 13.86 -25.11 -19.34
CA LEU A 287 13.15 -26.24 -19.92
C LEU A 287 13.17 -26.19 -21.45
N ASP A 288 12.78 -25.07 -22.05
CA ASP A 288 12.75 -24.90 -23.51
C ASP A 288 14.12 -25.20 -24.14
N SER A 289 15.20 -24.72 -23.52
CA SER A 289 16.57 -24.99 -23.99
C SER A 289 16.96 -26.47 -23.92
N LYS A 290 16.44 -27.22 -22.94
CA LYS A 290 16.72 -28.65 -22.77
C LYS A 290 15.90 -29.50 -23.73
N VAL A 291 14.64 -29.15 -23.93
CA VAL A 291 13.77 -29.75 -24.96
C VAL A 291 14.37 -29.53 -26.36
N GLU A 292 14.82 -28.31 -26.68
CA GLU A 292 15.54 -28.05 -27.93
C GLU A 292 16.79 -28.93 -28.05
N ALA A 293 17.61 -29.04 -26.99
CA ALA A 293 18.80 -29.89 -27.02
C ALA A 293 18.48 -31.38 -27.28
N LEU A 294 17.41 -31.92 -26.67
CA LEU A 294 16.92 -33.28 -26.92
C LEU A 294 16.51 -33.50 -28.38
N THR A 295 15.82 -32.54 -28.99
CA THR A 295 15.38 -32.68 -30.39
C THR A 295 16.55 -32.70 -31.38
N TYR A 296 17.66 -32.02 -31.07
CA TYR A 296 18.81 -31.89 -31.98
C TYR A 296 20.01 -32.81 -31.66
N LYS A 297 20.17 -33.30 -30.42
CA LYS A 297 21.29 -34.17 -30.02
C LYS A 297 20.80 -35.59 -29.70
N LYS A 298 21.13 -36.55 -30.56
CA LYS A 298 20.80 -37.99 -30.42
C LYS A 298 21.74 -38.79 -29.49
N ALA A 299 22.83 -38.19 -29.01
CA ALA A 299 23.75 -38.80 -28.06
C ALA A 299 23.41 -38.30 -26.64
N ASP A 300 23.36 -39.20 -25.66
CA ASP A 300 22.93 -38.99 -24.26
C ASP A 300 21.43 -38.72 -24.04
N THR A 301 20.57 -39.33 -24.86
CA THR A 301 19.10 -39.18 -24.81
C THR A 301 18.51 -39.51 -23.43
N ASP A 302 18.93 -40.58 -22.77
CA ASP A 302 18.31 -41.03 -21.52
C ASP A 302 18.53 -40.04 -20.36
N LEU A 303 19.77 -39.56 -20.18
CA LEU A 303 20.15 -38.59 -19.16
C LEU A 303 19.47 -37.23 -19.40
N LEU A 304 19.43 -36.78 -20.66
CA LEU A 304 18.74 -35.54 -21.04
C LEU A 304 17.23 -35.64 -20.87
N THR A 305 16.63 -36.83 -21.06
CA THR A 305 15.20 -37.06 -20.86
C THR A 305 14.84 -36.99 -19.38
N GLU A 306 15.64 -37.61 -18.50
CA GLU A 306 15.45 -37.51 -17.05
C GLU A 306 15.59 -36.07 -16.54
N GLU A 307 16.60 -35.33 -17.00
CA GLU A 307 16.78 -33.92 -16.66
C GLU A 307 15.62 -33.04 -17.16
N THR A 308 15.07 -33.37 -18.33
CA THR A 308 13.91 -32.65 -18.90
C THR A 308 12.67 -32.89 -18.06
N GLY A 309 12.37 -34.13 -17.68
CA GLY A 309 11.24 -34.44 -16.79
C GLY A 309 11.32 -33.69 -15.46
N LYS A 310 12.50 -33.62 -14.83
CA LYS A 310 12.70 -32.82 -13.60
C LYS A 310 12.42 -31.33 -13.79
N LEU A 311 12.73 -30.78 -14.98
CA LEU A 311 12.45 -29.39 -15.30
C LEU A 311 10.97 -29.15 -15.61
N GLU A 312 10.28 -30.11 -16.22
CA GLU A 312 8.84 -30.09 -16.43
C GLU A 312 8.11 -30.01 -15.08
N ASP A 313 8.42 -30.91 -14.14
CA ASP A 313 7.88 -30.90 -12.78
C ASP A 313 8.15 -29.56 -12.07
N LYS A 314 9.36 -29.03 -12.22
CA LYS A 314 9.77 -27.75 -11.63
C LYS A 314 8.99 -26.56 -12.22
N VAL A 315 8.79 -26.53 -13.53
CA VAL A 315 7.98 -25.51 -14.23
C VAL A 315 6.53 -25.60 -13.78
N GLU A 316 5.97 -26.81 -13.69
CA GLU A 316 4.59 -27.02 -13.24
C GLU A 316 4.41 -26.54 -11.80
N CYS A 317 5.29 -26.94 -10.89
CA CYS A 317 5.28 -26.49 -9.49
C CYS A 317 5.39 -24.95 -9.40
N ALA A 318 6.32 -24.35 -10.14
CA ALA A 318 6.50 -22.90 -10.20
C ALA A 318 5.25 -22.16 -10.70
N ASN A 319 4.62 -22.68 -11.76
CA ASN A 319 3.40 -22.12 -12.33
C ASN A 319 2.24 -22.20 -11.34
N ASN A 320 2.02 -23.36 -10.72
CA ASN A 320 0.92 -23.57 -9.77
C ASN A 320 1.10 -22.70 -8.51
N ALA A 321 2.32 -22.62 -7.97
CA ALA A 321 2.64 -21.76 -6.84
C ALA A 321 2.37 -20.29 -7.14
N LEU A 322 2.85 -19.79 -8.29
CA LEU A 322 2.64 -18.39 -8.68
C LEU A 322 1.16 -18.08 -8.91
N LYS A 323 0.40 -18.97 -9.56
CA LYS A 323 -1.04 -18.75 -9.78
C LYS A 323 -1.82 -18.67 -8.47
N ALA A 324 -1.56 -19.58 -7.54
CA ALA A 324 -2.24 -19.58 -6.24
C ALA A 324 -1.91 -18.30 -5.45
N ASP A 325 -0.64 -17.91 -5.42
CA ASP A 325 -0.22 -16.73 -4.67
C ASP A 325 -0.63 -15.42 -5.37
N TRP A 326 -0.76 -15.41 -6.69
CA TRP A 326 -1.27 -14.28 -7.47
C TRP A 326 -2.70 -13.88 -7.07
N GLU A 327 -3.60 -14.86 -6.92
CA GLU A 327 -4.98 -14.57 -6.48
C GLU A 327 -5.02 -14.04 -5.06
N ARG A 328 -4.24 -14.65 -4.14
CA ARG A 328 -4.10 -14.17 -2.76
C ARG A 328 -3.55 -12.76 -2.70
N TRP A 329 -2.50 -12.48 -3.47
CA TRP A 329 -1.89 -11.15 -3.55
C TRP A 329 -2.89 -10.11 -4.07
N LYS A 330 -3.66 -10.41 -5.12
CA LYS A 330 -4.68 -9.50 -5.65
C LYS A 330 -5.76 -9.17 -4.62
N GLN A 331 -6.24 -10.17 -3.86
CA GLN A 331 -7.23 -9.93 -2.81
C GLN A 331 -6.67 -9.02 -1.70
N ASN A 332 -5.46 -9.31 -1.23
CA ASN A 332 -4.78 -8.45 -0.25
C ASN A 332 -4.61 -7.02 -0.78
N MET A 333 -4.17 -6.88 -2.03
CA MET A 333 -4.00 -5.60 -2.71
C MET A 333 -5.31 -4.80 -2.77
N GLN A 334 -6.41 -5.43 -3.16
CA GLN A 334 -7.71 -4.78 -3.20
C GLN A 334 -8.14 -4.33 -1.81
N ASN A 335 -8.04 -5.20 -0.81
CA ASN A 335 -8.47 -4.90 0.55
C ASN A 335 -7.65 -3.75 1.16
N ASP A 336 -6.33 -3.79 1.03
CA ASP A 336 -5.44 -2.77 1.59
C ASP A 336 -5.65 -1.40 0.93
N ILE A 337 -5.73 -1.36 -0.41
CA ILE A 337 -5.95 -0.11 -1.15
C ILE A 337 -7.35 0.44 -0.82
N ASN A 338 -8.38 -0.41 -0.84
CA ASN A 338 -9.74 0.02 -0.50
C ASN A 338 -9.80 0.61 0.91
N SER A 339 -9.25 -0.08 1.92
CA SER A 339 -9.21 0.42 3.29
C SER A 339 -8.49 1.77 3.34
N ALA A 340 -7.28 1.88 2.80
CA ALA A 340 -6.50 3.11 2.89
C ALA A 340 -7.18 4.32 2.24
N PHE A 341 -7.86 4.12 1.10
CA PHE A 341 -8.59 5.20 0.43
C PHE A 341 -9.94 5.52 1.11
N THR A 342 -10.62 4.52 1.67
CA THR A 342 -11.84 4.76 2.47
C THR A 342 -11.49 5.54 3.74
N ASP A 343 -10.47 5.11 4.48
CA ASP A 343 -10.00 5.78 5.69
C ASP A 343 -9.61 7.24 5.39
N MET A 344 -8.85 7.47 4.30
CA MET A 344 -8.51 8.83 3.85
C MET A 344 -9.75 9.66 3.49
N ALA A 345 -10.76 9.07 2.85
CA ALA A 345 -11.98 9.78 2.49
C ALA A 345 -12.78 10.20 3.74
N GLU A 346 -12.87 9.34 4.74
CA GLU A 346 -13.48 9.66 6.03
C GLU A 346 -12.73 10.76 6.78
N GLU A 347 -11.39 10.69 6.80
CA GLU A 347 -10.55 11.75 7.37
C GLU A 347 -10.71 13.09 6.65
N ASN A 348 -10.82 13.08 5.32
CA ASN A 348 -11.09 14.29 4.52
C ASN A 348 -12.44 14.92 4.91
N ILE A 349 -13.49 14.11 5.02
CA ILE A 349 -14.83 14.59 5.41
C ILE A 349 -14.75 15.26 6.78
N HIS A 350 -14.16 14.57 7.77
CA HIS A 350 -14.03 15.10 9.11
C HIS A 350 -13.21 16.41 9.14
N TYR A 351 -12.12 16.49 8.36
CA TYR A 351 -11.31 17.70 8.23
C TYR A 351 -12.14 18.89 7.74
N TYR A 352 -12.87 18.73 6.63
CA TYR A 352 -13.67 19.82 6.07
C TYR A 352 -14.83 20.22 6.98
N GLU A 353 -15.50 19.26 7.62
CA GLU A 353 -16.55 19.54 8.62
C GLU A 353 -16.01 20.31 9.82
N GLN A 354 -14.82 19.98 10.31
CA GLN A 354 -14.20 20.67 11.45
C GLN A 354 -13.83 22.11 11.09
N CYS A 355 -13.28 22.34 9.89
CA CYS A 355 -12.99 23.68 9.40
C CYS A 355 -14.27 24.50 9.22
N LEU A 356 -15.30 23.93 8.61
CA LEU A 356 -16.60 24.59 8.43
C LEU A 356 -17.22 25.00 9.77
N ALA A 357 -17.34 24.05 10.70
CA ALA A 357 -17.91 24.30 12.03
C ALA A 357 -17.14 25.37 12.82
N THR A 358 -15.82 25.47 12.61
CA THR A 358 -15.00 26.53 13.21
C THR A 358 -15.42 27.91 12.72
N TRP A 359 -15.62 28.07 11.41
CA TRP A 359 -16.05 29.34 10.82
C TRP A 359 -17.51 29.67 11.07
N GLU A 360 -18.41 28.69 11.03
CA GLU A 360 -19.83 28.89 11.37
C GLU A 360 -19.99 29.37 12.81
N SER A 361 -19.31 28.71 13.76
CA SER A 361 -19.32 29.14 15.17
C SER A 361 -18.83 30.58 15.35
N PHE A 362 -17.83 30.99 14.57
CA PHE A 362 -17.37 32.38 14.58
C PHE A 362 -18.43 33.33 14.03
N LEU A 363 -19.02 33.05 12.87
CA LEU A 363 -20.05 33.91 12.27
C LEU A 363 -21.26 34.08 13.18
N THR A 364 -21.71 33.02 13.85
CA THR A 364 -22.79 33.09 14.83
C THR A 364 -22.41 34.04 15.98
N SER A 365 -21.20 33.90 16.54
CA SER A 365 -20.72 34.77 17.63
C SER A 365 -20.70 36.26 17.26
N GLN A 366 -20.42 36.60 16.00
CA GLN A 366 -20.41 37.99 15.53
C GLN A 366 -21.84 38.54 15.35
N THR A 367 -22.79 37.69 14.98
CA THR A 367 -24.20 38.10 14.80
C THR A 367 -24.87 38.37 16.15
N ASP A 368 -24.57 37.55 17.16
CA ASP A 368 -25.10 37.72 18.52
C ASP A 368 -24.57 39.02 19.17
N LEU A 369 -23.29 39.35 18.97
CA LEU A 369 -22.70 40.61 19.44
C LEU A 369 -23.42 41.84 18.85
N GLN A 370 -23.75 41.83 17.55
CA GLN A 370 -24.50 42.92 16.92
C GLN A 370 -25.93 43.07 17.47
N LEU A 371 -26.56 41.97 17.89
CA LEU A 371 -27.90 42.00 18.48
C LEU A 371 -27.88 42.56 19.91
N GLU A 372 -26.84 42.26 20.69
CA GLU A 372 -26.66 42.82 22.04
C GLU A 372 -26.38 44.33 21.98
N GLU A 373 -25.45 44.78 21.12
CA GLU A 373 -25.16 46.21 20.93
C GLU A 373 -26.40 47.01 20.46
N ALA A 374 -27.18 46.45 19.52
CA ALA A 374 -28.42 47.08 19.04
C ALA A 374 -29.55 47.12 20.08
N SER A 375 -29.45 46.32 21.15
CA SER A 375 -30.40 46.32 22.27
C SER A 375 -30.03 47.33 23.35
N ASP A 376 -28.73 47.52 23.60
CA ASP A 376 -28.22 48.51 24.54
C ASP A 376 -28.38 49.95 24.02
N ASP A 377 -28.25 50.18 22.71
CA ASP A 377 -28.52 51.49 22.08
C ASP A 377 -30.00 51.92 22.09
N LYS A 378 -30.91 51.01 22.46
CA LYS A 378 -32.37 51.26 22.55
C LYS A 378 -32.88 51.43 23.98
N ALA A 379 -32.02 51.29 25.00
CA ALA A 379 -32.33 51.50 26.41
C ALA A 379 -31.86 52.89 26.87
#